data_AF-A0AA39KB12-F1
#
_entry.id   AF-A0AA39KB12-F1
#
_cell.length_a   1.000
_cell.length_b   1.000
_cell.length_c   1.000
_cell.angle_alpha   90.00
_cell.angle_beta   90.00
_cell.angle_gamma   90.00
#
_symmetry.space_group_name_H-M   'P 1'
#
loop_
_entity.id
_entity.type
_entity.pdbx_description
1 polymer ?
#
loop_
_entity_poly.entity_id
_entity_poly.type
_entity_poly.pdbx_seq_one_letter_code
_entity_poly.pdbx_strand_id
1 'polypeptide(L)'
;AVKIPIVKKRTKPFKRHQSDRYHGVKEAWRKPKGIDNRVRRRFKGQTPMPKIGYGSNKKTRHLLPNGLKKFLVSNVRELEILLMHNKSYAAEIAHNVSSRNRTTILERAKALGVKVTNPAARLRSEE
;
A
#
# COMPACT_ATOMS: atom_id res chain seq x y z
N ALA A 1 -20.54 4.93 14.01
CA ALA A 1 -19.83 5.84 13.09
C ALA A 1 -20.16 5.45 11.65
N VAL A 2 -20.48 6.42 10.78
CA VAL A 2 -20.83 6.15 9.38
C VAL A 2 -19.62 5.58 8.64
N LYS A 3 -19.73 4.35 8.14
CA LYS A 3 -18.68 3.69 7.36
C LYS A 3 -18.64 4.28 5.95
N ILE A 4 -17.68 5.17 5.69
CA ILE A 4 -17.51 5.76 4.35
C ILE A 4 -16.94 4.68 3.40
N PRO A 5 -17.59 4.39 2.27
CA PRO A 5 -17.10 3.39 1.34
C PRO A 5 -15.78 3.83 0.71
N ILE A 6 -14.86 2.87 0.55
CA ILE A 6 -13.55 3.13 -0.06
C ILE A 6 -13.73 3.14 -1.59
N VAL A 7 -13.80 4.34 -2.17
CA VAL A 7 -13.88 4.52 -3.63
C VAL A 7 -12.50 4.88 -4.19
N LYS A 8 -12.00 4.07 -5.15
CA LYS A 8 -10.78 4.36 -5.91
C LYS A 8 -11.17 4.91 -7.28
N LYS A 9 -10.87 6.19 -7.55
CA LYS A 9 -11.18 6.87 -8.82
C LYS A 9 -10.51 6.23 -10.05
N ARG A 10 -9.40 5.54 -9.83
CA ARG A 10 -8.69 4.78 -10.86
C ARG A 10 -8.03 3.57 -10.21
N THR A 11 -8.18 2.41 -10.83
CA THR A 11 -7.57 1.14 -10.41
C THR A 11 -6.29 0.85 -11.18
N LYS A 12 -6.25 1.14 -12.48
CA LYS A 12 -5.08 0.94 -13.34
C LYS A 12 -3.93 1.89 -12.93
N PRO A 13 -2.67 1.41 -12.88
CA PRO A 13 -1.53 2.28 -12.65
C PRO A 13 -1.36 3.31 -13.78
N PHE A 14 -0.57 4.34 -13.49
CA PHE A 14 -0.12 5.30 -14.48
C PHE A 14 1.22 4.83 -15.04
N LYS A 15 1.17 4.08 -16.15
CA LYS A 15 2.38 3.60 -16.84
C LYS A 15 3.03 4.73 -17.64
N ARG A 16 4.36 4.73 -17.70
CA ARG A 16 5.15 5.64 -18.54
C ARG A 16 4.79 5.44 -20.02
N HIS A 17 4.76 6.53 -20.79
CA HIS A 17 4.56 6.47 -22.24
C HIS A 17 5.63 5.58 -22.91
N GLN A 18 5.21 4.66 -23.78
CA GLN A 18 6.06 3.72 -24.53
C GLN A 18 6.80 2.67 -23.68
N SER A 19 6.46 2.49 -22.39
CA SER A 19 7.05 1.41 -21.58
C SER A 19 6.61 0.01 -22.01
N ASP A 20 5.48 -0.08 -22.70
CA ASP A 20 4.95 -1.28 -23.34
C ASP A 20 5.73 -1.68 -24.60
N ARG A 21 6.36 -0.71 -25.28
CA ARG A 21 7.06 -0.94 -26.55
C ARG A 21 8.54 -1.26 -26.38
N TYR A 22 9.19 -0.67 -25.38
CA TYR A 22 10.64 -0.77 -25.20
C TYR A 22 11.01 -1.28 -23.82
N HIS A 23 11.77 -2.38 -23.76
CA HIS A 23 12.25 -2.95 -22.49
C HIS A 23 13.14 -1.98 -21.68
N GLY A 24 13.88 -1.10 -22.37
CA GLY A 24 14.69 -0.05 -21.73
C GLY A 24 13.86 1.04 -21.04
N VAL A 25 12.59 1.20 -21.41
CA VAL A 25 11.69 2.18 -20.81
C VAL A 25 10.88 1.52 -19.71
N LYS A 26 11.33 1.66 -18.46
CA LYS A 26 10.60 1.11 -17.30
C LYS A 26 9.23 1.77 -17.11
N GLU A 27 8.28 1.02 -16.55
CA GLU A 27 6.86 1.44 -16.41
C GLU A 27 6.62 2.60 -15.43
N ALA A 28 7.57 2.89 -14.55
CA ALA A 28 7.45 3.94 -13.54
C ALA A 28 7.16 5.30 -14.19
N TRP A 29 6.07 5.94 -13.76
CA TRP A 29 5.58 7.17 -14.37
C TRP A 29 6.67 8.25 -14.48
N ARG A 30 6.80 8.84 -15.66
CA ARG A 30 7.59 10.05 -15.92
C ARG A 30 6.77 11.00 -16.77
N LYS A 31 6.77 12.29 -16.40
CA LYS A 31 6.06 13.32 -17.18
C LYS A 31 6.75 13.49 -18.53
N PRO A 32 6.07 13.24 -19.67
CA PRO A 32 6.67 13.43 -20.99
C PRO A 32 6.91 14.92 -21.25
N LYS A 33 8.12 15.28 -21.72
CA LYS A 33 8.55 16.66 -21.95
C LYS A 33 8.67 17.04 -23.43
N GLY A 34 8.68 16.08 -24.35
CA GLY A 34 8.90 16.34 -25.78
C GLY A 34 7.85 17.24 -26.43
N ILE A 35 8.27 18.07 -27.38
CA ILE A 35 7.44 19.09 -28.03
C ILE A 35 6.23 18.50 -28.76
N ASP A 36 6.40 17.37 -29.46
CA ASP A 36 5.33 16.69 -30.22
C ASP A 36 4.70 15.51 -29.49
N ASN A 37 5.02 15.33 -28.19
CA ASN A 37 4.54 14.17 -27.46
C ASN A 37 2.99 14.20 -27.29
N ARG A 38 2.33 13.17 -27.80
CA ARG A 38 0.86 13.05 -27.83
C ARG A 38 0.22 12.98 -26.43
N VAL A 39 0.88 12.32 -25.47
CA VAL A 39 0.41 12.25 -24.08
C VAL A 39 0.50 13.62 -23.41
N ARG A 40 1.60 14.37 -23.64
CA ARG A 40 1.76 15.74 -23.12
C ARG A 40 0.66 16.67 -23.63
N ARG A 41 0.34 16.57 -24.93
CA ARG A 41 -0.73 17.33 -25.62
C ARG A 41 -2.15 16.83 -25.32
N ARG A 42 -2.31 15.70 -24.61
CA ARG A 42 -3.60 15.12 -24.17
C ARG A 42 -4.56 14.71 -25.31
N PHE A 43 -4.03 14.20 -26.42
CA PHE A 43 -4.88 13.65 -27.47
C PHE A 43 -5.75 12.48 -26.99
N LYS A 44 -6.96 12.34 -27.56
CA LYS A 44 -7.86 11.21 -27.30
C LYS A 44 -7.17 9.87 -27.65
N GLY A 45 -7.44 8.84 -26.85
CA GLY A 45 -6.87 7.50 -27.02
C GLY A 45 -5.46 7.32 -26.45
N GLN A 46 -4.84 8.37 -25.90
CA GLN A 46 -3.54 8.27 -25.23
C GLN A 46 -3.65 7.94 -23.74
N THR A 47 -2.55 7.46 -23.16
CA THR A 47 -2.50 7.16 -21.73
C THR A 47 -2.73 8.43 -20.90
N PRO A 48 -3.56 8.38 -19.85
CA PRO A 48 -3.83 9.55 -19.02
C PRO A 48 -2.62 9.88 -18.15
N MET A 49 -2.40 11.18 -17.91
CA MET A 49 -1.40 11.65 -16.96
C MET A 49 -1.97 11.67 -15.53
N PRO A 50 -1.14 11.40 -14.49
CA PRO A 50 -1.49 11.69 -13.11
C PRO A 50 -1.85 13.18 -12.93
N LYS A 51 -2.93 13.43 -12.18
CA LYS A 51 -3.44 14.76 -11.84
C LYS A 51 -4.02 14.72 -10.43
N ILE A 52 -4.09 15.88 -9.77
CA ILE A 52 -4.69 16.02 -8.43
C ILE A 52 -6.16 15.55 -8.38
N GLY A 53 -6.88 15.63 -9.50
CA GLY A 53 -8.27 15.16 -9.61
C GLY A 53 -8.45 13.65 -9.33
N TYR A 54 -7.40 12.84 -9.50
CA TYR A 54 -7.42 11.41 -9.14
C TYR A 54 -7.23 11.16 -7.64
N GLY A 55 -6.99 12.19 -6.83
CA GLY A 55 -6.85 12.09 -5.39
C GLY A 55 -8.07 11.42 -4.74
N SER A 56 -7.80 10.42 -3.90
CA SER A 56 -8.84 9.72 -3.11
C SER A 56 -9.37 10.60 -1.97
N ASN A 57 -10.55 10.26 -1.45
CA ASN A 57 -11.15 10.98 -0.32
C ASN A 57 -10.17 11.03 0.87
N LYS A 58 -10.00 12.20 1.47
CA LYS A 58 -9.10 12.42 2.63
C LYS A 58 -9.37 11.43 3.76
N LYS A 59 -10.64 11.10 4.03
CA LYS A 59 -11.05 10.17 5.10
C LYS A 59 -10.68 8.71 4.81
N THR A 60 -10.64 8.30 3.55
CA THR A 60 -10.36 6.91 3.13
C THR A 60 -8.94 6.72 2.58
N ARG A 61 -8.10 7.75 2.67
CA ARG A 61 -6.74 7.72 2.16
C ARG A 61 -5.89 6.77 3.01
N HIS A 62 -5.11 5.90 2.34
CA HIS A 62 -4.29 4.86 2.97
C HIS A 62 -5.04 3.76 3.76
N LEU A 63 -6.37 3.67 3.62
CA LEU A 63 -7.12 2.53 4.17
C LEU A 63 -6.91 1.28 3.31
N LEU A 64 -6.71 0.16 4.01
CA LEU A 64 -6.78 -1.19 3.47
C LEU A 64 -8.25 -1.61 3.25
N PRO A 65 -8.49 -2.67 2.46
CA PRO A 65 -9.85 -3.22 2.27
C PRO A 65 -10.52 -3.64 3.57
N ASN A 66 -9.74 -4.02 4.59
CA ASN A 66 -10.23 -4.39 5.92
C ASN A 66 -10.67 -3.20 6.78
N GLY A 67 -10.53 -1.96 6.29
CA GLY A 67 -10.92 -0.74 7.00
C GLY A 67 -9.86 -0.17 7.95
N LEU A 68 -8.70 -0.80 8.08
CA LEU A 68 -7.58 -0.34 8.92
C LEU A 68 -6.50 0.34 8.07
N LYS A 69 -5.69 1.19 8.70
CA LYS A 69 -4.45 1.73 8.11
C LYS A 69 -3.30 0.76 8.39
N LYS A 70 -2.43 0.56 7.40
CA LYS A 70 -1.22 -0.25 7.58
C LYS A 70 -0.18 0.53 8.40
N PHE A 71 0.40 -0.12 9.42
CA PHE A 71 1.54 0.38 10.19
C PHE A 71 2.66 -0.66 10.15
N LEU A 72 3.86 -0.27 9.68
CA LEU A 72 4.99 -1.18 9.57
C LEU A 72 5.68 -1.34 10.94
N VAL A 73 5.94 -2.57 11.37
CA VAL A 73 6.53 -2.90 12.67
C VAL A 73 7.75 -3.79 12.48
N SER A 74 8.86 -3.45 13.14
CA SER A 74 10.12 -4.21 13.09
C SER A 74 10.44 -4.92 14.41
N ASN A 75 9.90 -4.46 15.53
CA ASN A 75 10.15 -5.00 16.86
C ASN A 75 8.90 -4.95 17.76
N VAL A 76 8.99 -5.57 18.93
CA VAL A 76 7.87 -5.66 19.89
C VAL A 76 7.48 -4.30 20.46
N ARG A 77 8.44 -3.40 20.69
CA ARG A 77 8.21 -2.06 21.26
C ARG A 77 7.36 -1.18 20.34
N GLU A 78 7.63 -1.23 19.04
CA GLU A 78 6.83 -0.54 18.01
C GLU A 78 5.37 -1.04 17.98
N LEU A 79 5.13 -2.28 18.42
CA LEU A 79 3.78 -2.84 18.49
C LEU A 79 2.97 -2.24 19.65
N GLU A 80 3.63 -1.81 20.73
CA GLU A 80 2.98 -1.20 21.89
C GLU A 80 2.38 0.17 21.56
N ILE A 81 2.95 0.88 20.58
CA ILE A 81 2.40 2.15 20.06
C ILE A 81 0.98 1.95 19.53
N LEU A 82 0.66 0.74 19.05
CA LEU A 82 -0.66 0.40 18.51
C LEU A 82 -1.71 0.05 19.59
N LEU A 83 -1.33 -0.01 20.88
CA LEU A 83 -2.24 -0.38 21.96
C LEU A 83 -3.48 0.54 22.01
N MET A 84 -3.26 1.85 21.94
CA MET A 84 -4.35 2.84 21.96
C MET A 84 -5.08 2.98 20.61
N HIS A 85 -4.50 2.44 19.53
CA HIS A 85 -4.97 2.67 18.16
C HIS A 85 -5.30 1.38 17.37
N ASN A 86 -5.52 0.27 18.07
CA ASN A 86 -5.80 -1.06 17.48
C ASN A 86 -7.03 -1.10 16.56
N LYS A 87 -8.03 -0.22 16.76
CA LYS A 87 -9.21 -0.09 15.88
C LYS A 87 -8.95 0.73 14.61
N SER A 88 -7.86 1.49 14.55
CA SER A 88 -7.53 2.35 13.41
C SER A 88 -6.42 1.77 12.54
N TYR A 89 -5.50 1.01 13.14
CA TYR A 89 -4.31 0.49 12.46
C TYR A 89 -4.22 -1.03 12.55
N ALA A 90 -3.64 -1.62 11.51
CA ALA A 90 -3.18 -2.99 11.48
C ALA A 90 -1.65 -2.98 11.42
N ALA A 91 -1.01 -3.86 12.17
CA ALA A 91 0.44 -4.06 12.11
C ALA A 91 0.80 -4.88 10.86
N GLU A 92 1.87 -4.49 10.18
CA GLU A 92 2.54 -5.31 9.17
C GLU A 92 3.98 -5.53 9.60
N ILE A 93 4.37 -6.79 9.77
CA ILE A 93 5.71 -7.11 10.23
C ILE A 93 6.69 -6.94 9.06
N ALA A 94 7.76 -6.18 9.28
CA ALA A 94 8.73 -5.84 8.26
C ALA A 94 9.44 -7.08 7.66
N HIS A 95 9.89 -6.94 6.40
CA HIS A 95 10.47 -8.04 5.63
C HIS A 95 11.84 -8.52 6.17
N ASN A 96 12.53 -7.73 6.97
CA ASN A 96 13.85 -8.06 7.52
C ASN A 96 13.76 -8.84 8.85
N VAL A 97 12.57 -8.97 9.45
CA VAL A 97 12.41 -9.64 10.75
C VAL A 97 12.54 -11.17 10.59
N SER A 98 13.42 -11.77 11.38
CA SER A 98 13.65 -13.23 11.41
C SER A 98 12.43 -14.01 11.92
N SER A 99 12.32 -15.29 11.56
CA SER A 99 11.20 -16.15 11.99
C SER A 99 11.03 -16.18 13.51
N ARG A 100 12.13 -16.32 14.27
CA ARG A 100 12.12 -16.29 15.74
C ARG A 100 11.50 -15.02 16.31
N ASN A 101 11.90 -13.86 15.79
CA ASN A 101 11.36 -12.56 16.25
C ASN A 101 9.92 -12.34 15.77
N ARG A 102 9.50 -12.97 14.67
CA ARG A 102 8.11 -12.91 14.21
C ARG A 102 7.19 -13.63 15.19
N THR A 103 7.59 -14.77 15.73
CA THR A 103 6.80 -15.48 16.75
C THR A 103 6.53 -14.61 17.97
N THR A 104 7.56 -13.96 18.52
CA THR A 104 7.41 -13.07 19.68
C THR A 104 6.54 -11.85 19.38
N ILE A 105 6.68 -11.25 18.20
CA ILE A 105 5.83 -10.14 17.76
C ILE A 105 4.37 -10.60 17.60
N LEU A 106 4.12 -11.79 17.06
CA LEU A 106 2.77 -12.32 16.88
C LEU A 106 2.09 -12.67 18.21
N GLU A 107 2.82 -13.28 19.13
CA GLU A 107 2.34 -13.55 20.49
C GLU A 107 1.96 -12.25 21.20
N ARG A 108 2.84 -11.24 21.15
CA ARG A 108 2.52 -9.92 21.72
C ARG A 108 1.33 -9.27 21.01
N ALA A 109 1.24 -9.36 19.69
CA ALA A 109 0.13 -8.81 18.92
C ALA A 109 -1.22 -9.43 19.31
N LYS A 110 -1.25 -10.75 19.53
CA LYS A 110 -2.43 -11.46 20.03
C LYS A 110 -2.82 -10.97 21.42
N ALA A 111 -1.85 -10.82 22.33
CA ALA A 111 -2.10 -10.31 23.68
C ALA A 111 -2.69 -8.89 23.68
N LEU A 112 -2.23 -8.01 22.79
CA LEU A 112 -2.75 -6.64 22.66
C LEU A 112 -4.02 -6.52 21.79
N GLY A 113 -4.49 -7.62 21.18
CA GLY A 113 -5.61 -7.62 20.25
C GLY A 113 -5.34 -6.82 18.96
N VAL A 114 -4.09 -6.67 18.56
CA VAL A 114 -3.69 -5.94 17.34
C VAL A 114 -3.76 -6.85 16.13
N LYS A 115 -4.47 -6.42 15.09
CA LYS A 115 -4.57 -7.17 13.83
C LYS A 115 -3.28 -7.09 13.04
N VAL A 116 -2.72 -8.24 12.67
CA VAL A 116 -1.51 -8.35 11.83
C VAL A 116 -1.89 -8.71 10.38
N THR A 117 -1.31 -8.04 9.38
CA THR A 117 -1.63 -8.26 7.96
C THR A 117 -0.95 -9.49 7.36
N ASN A 118 0.23 -9.86 7.86
CA ASN A 118 1.06 -10.96 7.35
C ASN A 118 1.40 -12.03 8.42
N PRO A 119 0.42 -12.65 9.10
CA PRO A 119 0.69 -13.52 10.25
C PRO A 119 1.44 -14.81 9.88
N ALA A 120 1.12 -15.44 8.75
CA ALA A 120 1.70 -16.73 8.35
C ALA A 120 3.08 -16.64 7.66
N ALA A 121 3.60 -15.43 7.41
CA ALA A 121 4.84 -15.31 6.65
C ALA A 121 6.04 -15.85 7.45
N ARG A 122 6.88 -16.66 6.80
CA ARG A 122 8.12 -17.28 7.33
C ARG A 122 7.96 -18.28 8.49
N LEU A 123 6.73 -18.62 8.86
CA LEU A 123 6.45 -19.68 9.83
C LEU A 123 5.96 -20.89 9.04
N ARG A 124 6.74 -21.97 9.03
CA ARG A 124 6.25 -23.27 8.57
C ARG A 124 5.45 -23.87 9.72
N SER A 125 4.22 -24.29 9.47
CA SER A 125 3.58 -25.30 10.31
C SER A 125 4.32 -26.62 10.08
N GLU A 126 4.66 -27.34 11.15
CA GLU A 126 5.04 -28.74 11.02
C GLU A 126 3.87 -29.47 10.35
N GLU A 127 4.18 -30.27 9.33
CA GLU A 127 3.30 -31.27 8.75
C GLU A 127 3.56 -32.59 9.46
#